data_AF-A0AA92CI32-F1
#
_entry.id   AF-A0AA92CI32-F1
#
_cell.length_a   1.000
_cell.length_b   1.000
_cell.length_c   1.000
_cell.angle_alpha   90.00
_cell.angle_beta   90.00
_cell.angle_gamma   90.00
#
_symmetry.space_group_name_H-M   'P 1'
#
loop_
_entity.id
_entity.type
_entity.pdbx_description
1 polymer ?
#
loop_
_entity_poly.entity_id
_entity_poly.type
_entity_poly.pdbx_seq_one_letter_code
_entity_poly.pdbx_strand_id
1 'polypeptide(L)'
;MDEKQLRDFLVERVNAHWQTPKKLLLLADVPSELKEHKDLDYKDILGDKRLKSFAEEMQGDGGFKLIQHPSQKAKLALVPFDADYEFPEVSLDAGGGKRRGDLPGNHRKVTLDFLSIVKSLPEKDQSEIIIPARIIAKLISD
;
A
#
# COMPACT_ATOMS: atom_id res chain seq x y z
N MET A 1 22.84 4.96 -13.77
CA MET A 1 21.71 4.39 -14.55
C MET A 1 20.90 5.57 -15.02
N ASP A 2 20.54 5.63 -16.29
CA ASP A 2 19.82 6.77 -16.86
C ASP A 2 18.31 6.50 -16.97
N GLU A 3 17.48 7.52 -17.21
CA GLU A 3 16.02 7.40 -17.30
C GLU A 3 15.56 6.29 -18.28
N LYS A 4 16.26 6.14 -19.41
CA LYS A 4 15.98 5.08 -20.39
C LYS A 4 16.26 3.68 -19.84
N GLN A 5 17.35 3.51 -19.09
CA GLN A 5 17.69 2.24 -18.47
C GLN A 5 16.73 1.89 -17.33
N LEU A 6 16.25 2.90 -16.60
CA LEU A 6 15.19 2.73 -15.59
C LEU A 6 13.89 2.26 -16.24
N ARG A 7 13.51 2.84 -17.37
CA ARG A 7 12.35 2.40 -18.15
C ARG A 7 12.49 0.95 -18.59
N ASP A 8 13.61 0.58 -19.21
CA ASP A 8 13.84 -0.78 -19.69
C ASP A 8 13.79 -1.80 -18.54
N PHE A 9 14.37 -1.45 -17.39
CA PHE A 9 14.27 -2.24 -16.16
C PHE A 9 12.82 -2.42 -15.71
N LEU A 10 12.02 -1.35 -15.69
CA LEU A 10 10.60 -1.45 -15.33
C LEU A 10 9.82 -2.34 -16.30
N VAL A 11 10.07 -2.23 -17.61
CA VAL A 11 9.43 -3.11 -18.62
C VAL A 11 9.77 -4.57 -18.35
N GLU A 12 11.05 -4.88 -18.11
CA GLU A 12 11.49 -6.24 -17.77
C GLU A 12 10.80 -6.75 -16.51
N ARG A 13 10.73 -5.93 -15.46
CA ARG A 13 10.07 -6.29 -14.20
C ARG A 13 8.58 -6.48 -14.32
N VAL A 14 7.89 -5.59 -15.03
CA VAL A 14 6.46 -5.71 -15.29
C VAL A 14 6.17 -7.03 -15.99
N ASN A 15 6.96 -7.39 -17.01
CA ASN A 15 6.81 -8.67 -17.70
C ASN A 15 7.10 -9.88 -16.79
N ALA A 16 8.15 -9.81 -15.98
CA ALA A 16 8.50 -10.87 -15.04
C ALA A 16 7.42 -11.11 -13.97
N HIS A 17 6.88 -10.02 -13.39
CA HIS A 17 5.77 -10.08 -12.44
C HIS A 17 4.50 -10.60 -13.10
N TRP A 18 4.26 -10.24 -14.37
CA TRP A 18 3.10 -10.70 -15.13
C TRP A 18 3.12 -12.21 -15.42
N GLN A 19 4.31 -12.79 -15.65
CA GLN A 19 4.48 -14.24 -15.89
C GLN A 19 4.26 -15.10 -14.63
N THR A 20 4.33 -14.52 -13.44
CA THR A 20 4.06 -15.18 -12.15
C THR A 20 2.61 -14.88 -11.77
N PRO A 21 1.73 -15.86 -11.47
CA PRO A 21 0.26 -15.78 -11.65
C PRO A 21 -0.34 -14.38 -11.55
N LYS A 22 -0.35 -13.65 -12.68
CA LYS A 22 -0.87 -12.28 -12.87
C LYS A 22 -0.57 -11.33 -11.71
N LYS A 23 0.63 -11.40 -11.13
CA LYS A 23 1.04 -10.45 -10.10
C LYS A 23 1.32 -9.12 -10.77
N LEU A 24 0.65 -8.09 -10.28
CA LEU A 24 0.87 -6.72 -10.72
C LEU A 24 2.11 -6.15 -10.05
N LEU A 25 2.94 -5.43 -10.81
CA LEU A 25 3.98 -4.61 -10.21
C LEU A 25 3.34 -3.33 -9.69
N LEU A 26 3.25 -3.17 -8.37
CA LEU A 26 2.77 -1.94 -7.77
C LEU A 26 3.84 -0.86 -7.87
N LEU A 27 3.43 0.37 -8.15
CA LEU A 27 4.33 1.52 -8.19
C LEU A 27 5.03 1.74 -6.84
N ALA A 28 4.37 1.36 -5.74
CA ALA A 28 4.92 1.42 -4.39
C ALA A 28 6.04 0.39 -4.12
N ASP A 29 6.07 -0.71 -4.89
CA ASP A 29 7.07 -1.77 -4.73
C ASP A 29 8.33 -1.51 -5.57
N VAL A 30 8.26 -0.59 -6.54
CA VAL A 30 9.39 -0.22 -7.40
C VAL A 30 10.66 0.19 -6.63
N PRO A 31 10.59 1.01 -5.57
CA PRO A 31 11.80 1.36 -4.80
C PRO A 31 12.46 0.14 -4.15
N SER A 32 11.65 -0.79 -3.64
CA SER A 32 12.15 -2.04 -3.05
C SER A 32 12.80 -2.94 -4.10
N GLU A 33 12.17 -3.09 -5.27
CA GLU A 33 12.70 -3.86 -6.41
C GLU A 33 14.01 -3.28 -6.96
N LEU A 34 14.13 -1.94 -7.03
CA LEU A 34 15.35 -1.28 -7.46
C LEU A 34 16.50 -1.50 -6.48
N LYS A 35 16.20 -1.40 -5.18
CA LYS A 35 17.18 -1.65 -4.14
C LYS A 35 17.63 -3.11 -4.12
N GLU A 36 16.70 -4.06 -4.29
CA GLU A 36 17.01 -5.50 -4.27
C GLU A 36 17.83 -5.95 -5.48
N HIS A 37 17.56 -5.40 -6.67
CA HIS A 37 18.18 -5.89 -7.92
C HIS A 37 19.34 -5.06 -8.45
N LYS A 38 19.43 -3.79 -8.04
CA LYS A 38 20.41 -2.85 -8.58
C LYS A 38 21.11 -2.02 -7.49
N ASP A 39 20.74 -2.19 -6.22
CA ASP A 39 21.23 -1.41 -5.06
C ASP A 39 21.25 0.11 -5.34
N LEU A 40 20.17 0.60 -5.96
CA LEU A 40 20.02 1.98 -6.43
C LEU A 40 18.70 2.57 -5.94
N ASP A 41 18.71 3.86 -5.58
CA ASP A 41 17.49 4.63 -5.36
C ASP A 41 17.06 5.29 -6.67
N TYR A 42 15.77 5.26 -6.98
CA TYR A 42 15.23 5.94 -8.16
C TYR A 42 15.41 7.45 -8.06
N LYS A 43 15.53 8.01 -6.85
CA LYS A 43 15.80 9.44 -6.64
C LYS A 43 17.14 9.88 -7.19
N ASP A 44 18.14 8.99 -7.21
CA ASP A 44 19.45 9.28 -7.79
C ASP A 44 19.39 9.41 -9.33
N ILE A 45 18.31 8.89 -9.94
CA ILE A 45 18.08 8.88 -11.39
C ILE A 45 17.09 9.98 -11.79
N LEU A 46 16.01 10.15 -11.02
CA LEU A 46 14.90 11.06 -11.32
C LEU A 46 15.04 12.43 -10.63
N GLY A 47 15.97 12.59 -9.69
CA GLY A 47 16.11 13.79 -8.88
C GLY A 47 14.83 14.11 -8.12
N ASP A 48 14.26 15.29 -8.39
CA ASP A 48 13.01 15.76 -7.77
C ASP A 48 11.74 15.21 -8.45
N LYS A 49 11.87 14.50 -9.60
CA LYS A 49 10.70 13.92 -10.27
C LYS A 49 10.13 12.76 -9.45
N ARG A 50 8.81 12.75 -9.32
CA ARG A 50 8.07 11.66 -8.68
C ARG A 50 8.01 10.46 -9.63
N LEU A 51 8.16 9.26 -9.07
CA LEU A 51 8.09 8.01 -9.83
C LEU A 51 6.74 7.81 -10.54
N LYS A 52 5.66 8.36 -9.98
CA LYS A 52 4.34 8.42 -10.63
C LYS A 52 4.37 9.26 -11.91
N SER A 53 4.88 10.49 -11.83
CA SER A 53 4.98 11.39 -12.98
C SER A 53 5.86 10.79 -14.07
N PHE A 54 6.96 10.15 -13.68
CA PHE A 54 7.81 9.40 -14.62
C PHE A 54 7.05 8.27 -15.33
N ALA A 55 6.30 7.44 -14.59
CA ALA A 55 5.49 6.38 -15.18
C ALA A 55 4.36 6.90 -16.09
N GLU A 56 3.75 8.02 -15.74
CA GLU A 56 2.72 8.69 -16.56
C GLU A 56 3.31 9.32 -17.84
N GLU A 57 4.54 9.83 -17.80
CA GLU A 57 5.26 10.33 -18.98
C GLU A 57 5.65 9.18 -19.93
N MET A 58 6.11 8.06 -19.36
CA MET A 58 6.70 6.94 -20.12
C MET A 58 5.68 5.93 -20.66
N GLN A 59 4.42 5.97 -20.21
CA GLN A 59 3.36 5.08 -20.71
C GLN A 59 3.06 5.28 -22.21
N GLY A 60 3.34 6.47 -22.76
CA GLY A 60 3.12 6.81 -24.17
C GLY A 60 4.14 6.18 -25.13
N ASP A 61 5.29 5.73 -24.62
CA ASP A 61 6.40 5.22 -25.43
C ASP A 61 6.35 3.70 -25.67
N GLY A 62 5.28 3.01 -25.23
CA GLY A 62 4.98 1.63 -25.63
C GLY A 62 5.79 0.52 -24.94
N GLY A 63 5.72 0.44 -23.60
CA GLY A 63 6.35 -0.67 -22.85
C GLY A 63 5.55 -1.18 -21.65
N PHE A 64 4.85 -0.27 -20.97
CA PHE A 64 3.90 -0.59 -19.91
C PHE A 64 2.81 0.47 -19.89
N LYS A 65 1.68 0.18 -19.26
CA LYS A 65 0.63 1.15 -18.95
C LYS A 65 0.41 1.24 -17.44
N LEU A 66 0.06 2.44 -16.98
CA LEU A 66 -0.27 2.70 -15.60
C LEU A 66 -1.77 2.48 -15.39
N ILE A 67 -2.13 1.54 -14.51
CA ILE A 67 -3.52 1.33 -14.10
C ILE A 67 -3.72 1.76 -12.65
N GLN A 68 -4.90 2.31 -12.36
CA GLN A 68 -5.28 2.76 -11.03
C GLN A 68 -6.40 1.87 -10.48
N HIS A 69 -6.29 1.48 -9.21
CA HIS A 69 -7.35 0.73 -8.55
C HIS A 69 -8.62 1.59 -8.40
N PRO A 70 -9.83 1.08 -8.73
CA PRO A 70 -11.05 1.88 -8.77
C PRO A 70 -11.42 2.53 -7.43
N SER A 71 -11.25 1.79 -6.32
CA SER A 71 -11.53 2.31 -4.96
C SER A 71 -10.32 2.84 -4.19
N GLN A 72 -9.08 2.60 -4.66
CA GLN A 72 -7.85 2.94 -3.92
C GLN A 72 -6.93 3.77 -4.80
N LYS A 73 -7.13 5.10 -4.82
CA LYS A 73 -6.40 6.03 -5.70
C LYS A 73 -4.87 5.95 -5.57
N ALA A 74 -4.36 5.57 -4.40
CA ALA A 74 -2.93 5.39 -4.14
C ALA A 74 -2.36 4.07 -4.69
N LYS A 75 -3.22 3.09 -5.00
CA LYS A 75 -2.82 1.79 -5.52
C LYS A 75 -2.73 1.87 -7.05
N LEU A 76 -1.54 2.28 -7.48
CA LEU A 76 -1.14 2.35 -8.88
C LEU A 76 -0.31 1.11 -9.22
N ALA A 77 -0.60 0.50 -10.36
CA ALA A 77 0.12 -0.66 -10.85
C ALA A 77 0.59 -0.46 -12.29
N LEU A 78 1.71 -1.08 -12.62
CA LEU A 78 2.26 -1.15 -13.96
C LEU A 78 1.91 -2.51 -14.56
N VAL A 79 1.35 -2.50 -15.77
CA VAL A 79 1.04 -3.71 -16.55
C VAL A 79 1.62 -3.61 -17.95
N PRO A 80 1.86 -4.73 -18.64
CA PRO A 80 2.30 -4.70 -20.03
C PRO A 80 1.34 -3.88 -20.88
N PHE A 81 1.87 -3.18 -21.89
CA PHE A 81 1.07 -2.28 -22.74
C PHE A 81 -0.16 -2.99 -23.35
N ASP A 82 0.05 -4.22 -23.84
CA ASP A 82 -0.99 -5.05 -24.48
C ASP A 82 -1.89 -5.83 -23.49
N ALA A 83 -1.68 -5.70 -22.19
CA ALA A 83 -2.37 -6.53 -21.19
C ALA A 83 -3.55 -5.79 -20.55
N ASP A 84 -4.79 -6.20 -20.80
CA ASP A 84 -5.93 -5.69 -20.06
C ASP A 84 -6.08 -6.39 -18.71
N TYR A 85 -5.86 -5.62 -17.64
CA TYR A 85 -6.08 -6.04 -16.28
C TYR A 85 -7.12 -5.15 -15.63
N GLU A 86 -8.19 -5.79 -15.19
CA GLU A 86 -9.20 -5.16 -14.34
C GLU A 86 -9.01 -5.69 -12.92
N PHE A 87 -8.95 -4.77 -11.96
CA PHE A 87 -8.92 -5.17 -10.56
C PHE A 87 -10.23 -5.88 -10.24
N PRO A 88 -10.19 -7.10 -9.67
CA PRO A 88 -11.43 -7.79 -9.30
C PRO A 88 -12.23 -6.87 -8.38
N GLU A 89 -13.48 -6.61 -8.76
CA GLU A 89 -14.41 -5.88 -7.90
C GLU A 89 -14.51 -6.65 -6.59
N VAL A 90 -13.87 -6.13 -5.55
CA VAL A 90 -14.13 -6.58 -4.20
C VAL A 90 -15.52 -6.06 -3.89
N SER A 91 -16.55 -6.91 -4.06
CA SER A 91 -17.83 -6.66 -3.43
C SER A 91 -17.52 -6.34 -1.96
N LEU A 92 -18.07 -5.24 -1.47
CA LEU A 92 -18.01 -4.92 -0.03
C LEU A 92 -18.92 -5.91 0.71
N ASP A 93 -18.69 -7.21 0.56
CA ASP A 93 -19.31 -8.22 1.39
C ASP A 93 -18.54 -8.31 2.70
N ALA A 94 -19.30 -8.07 3.76
CA ALA A 94 -18.89 -8.12 5.14
C ALA A 94 -18.22 -9.46 5.46
N GLY A 95 -16.90 -9.44 5.63
CA GLY A 95 -16.13 -10.61 6.06
C GLY A 95 -14.67 -10.26 6.27
N GLY A 96 -14.31 -9.95 7.52
CA GLY A 96 -13.01 -9.42 7.89
C GLY A 96 -11.82 -10.29 7.47
N GLY A 97 -11.05 -9.80 6.50
CA GLY A 97 -9.65 -10.18 6.27
C GLY A 97 -8.72 -9.10 6.81
N LYS A 98 -7.96 -9.43 7.85
CA LYS A 98 -7.10 -8.55 8.66
C LYS A 98 -6.21 -7.61 7.82
N ARG A 99 -6.57 -6.32 7.80
CA ARG A 99 -5.65 -5.22 7.48
C ARG A 99 -4.72 -5.02 8.69
N ARG A 100 -3.43 -5.26 8.53
CA ARG A 100 -2.43 -4.48 9.27
C ARG A 100 -2.26 -3.19 8.48
N GLY A 101 -3.04 -2.17 8.84
CA GLY A 101 -3.02 -0.88 8.16
C GLY A 101 -3.54 0.19 9.10
N ASP A 102 -2.63 1.11 9.45
CA ASP A 102 -2.81 2.41 10.09
C ASP A 102 -4.10 2.62 10.88
N LEU A 103 -3.97 2.54 12.20
CA LEU A 103 -4.88 3.23 13.09
C LEU A 103 -4.86 4.73 12.73
N PRO A 104 -6.03 5.36 12.47
CA PRO A 104 -6.12 6.78 12.13
C PRO A 104 -5.52 7.62 13.26
N GLY A 105 -4.92 8.77 12.95
CA GLY A 105 -4.20 9.70 13.85
C GLY A 105 -5.02 10.33 14.98
N ASN A 106 -5.89 9.55 15.62
CA ASN A 106 -6.67 9.90 16.77
C ASN A 106 -6.83 8.67 17.70
N HIS A 107 -5.75 7.91 17.90
CA HIS A 107 -5.68 6.72 18.77
C HIS A 107 -6.20 7.02 20.16
N ARG A 108 -5.90 8.23 20.65
CA ARG A 108 -6.43 8.75 21.91
C ARG A 108 -7.96 8.78 21.94
N LYS A 109 -8.63 9.31 20.91
CA LYS A 109 -10.10 9.37 20.87
C LYS A 109 -10.72 7.97 20.82
N VAL A 110 -10.18 7.09 19.96
CA VAL A 110 -10.68 5.71 19.83
C VAL A 110 -10.52 4.93 21.14
N THR A 111 -9.41 5.14 21.84
CA THR A 111 -9.15 4.51 23.14
C THR A 111 -10.10 5.03 24.22
N LEU A 112 -10.36 6.33 24.25
CA LEU A 112 -11.33 6.92 25.18
C LEU A 112 -12.76 6.45 24.89
N ASP A 113 -13.15 6.36 23.62
CA ASP A 113 -14.45 5.84 23.21
C ASP A 113 -14.59 4.37 23.64
N PHE A 114 -13.57 3.54 23.45
CA PHE A 114 -13.55 2.16 23.94
C PHE A 114 -13.71 2.07 25.47
N LEU A 115 -12.96 2.88 26.23
CA LEU A 115 -13.09 2.91 27.70
C LEU A 115 -14.49 3.38 28.15
N SER A 116 -15.13 4.28 27.40
CA SER A 116 -16.50 4.72 27.69
C SER A 116 -17.52 3.59 27.51
N ILE A 117 -17.31 2.72 26.52
CA ILE A 117 -18.15 1.53 26.29
C ILE A 117 -17.93 0.52 27.41
N VAL A 118 -16.68 0.26 27.80
CA VAL A 118 -16.37 -0.65 28.92
C VAL A 118 -17.04 -0.18 30.21
N LYS A 119 -17.06 1.13 30.47
CA LYS A 119 -17.76 1.72 31.62
C LYS A 119 -19.28 1.52 31.59
N SER A 120 -19.88 1.38 30.40
CA SER A 120 -21.32 1.15 30.25
C SER A 120 -21.75 -0.30 30.51
N LEU A 121 -20.80 -1.23 30.64
CA LEU A 121 -21.09 -2.63 30.94
C LEU A 121 -21.53 -2.82 32.41
N PRO A 122 -22.24 -3.90 32.73
CA PRO A 122 -22.54 -4.27 34.12
C PRO A 122 -21.26 -4.47 34.95
N GLU A 123 -21.30 -4.14 36.25
CA GLU A 123 -20.12 -4.23 37.14
C GLU A 123 -19.47 -5.62 37.15
N LYS A 124 -20.28 -6.67 37.02
CA LYS A 124 -19.79 -8.04 36.91
C LYS A 124 -18.86 -8.21 35.71
N ASP A 125 -19.26 -7.71 34.55
CA ASP A 125 -18.50 -7.84 33.30
C ASP A 125 -17.29 -6.88 33.28
N GLN A 126 -17.39 -5.72 33.93
CA GLN A 126 -16.26 -4.81 34.10
C GLN A 126 -15.11 -5.45 34.88
N SER A 127 -15.44 -6.23 35.93
CA SER A 127 -14.44 -6.87 36.78
C SER A 127 -13.65 -7.99 36.09
N GLU A 128 -14.19 -8.55 35.00
CA GLU A 128 -13.51 -9.56 34.19
C GLU A 128 -12.51 -8.94 33.20
N ILE A 129 -12.63 -7.64 32.93
CA ILE A 129 -11.77 -6.92 31.98
C ILE A 129 -10.50 -6.45 32.68
N ILE A 130 -9.44 -7.27 32.59
CA ILE A 130 -8.11 -6.95 33.13
C ILE A 130 -7.22 -6.42 32.00
N ILE A 131 -7.02 -5.10 31.96
CA ILE A 131 -6.12 -4.46 30.98
C ILE A 131 -4.86 -3.96 31.69
N PRO A 132 -3.66 -4.49 31.36
CA PRO A 132 -2.41 -3.97 31.89
C PRO A 132 -2.21 -2.49 31.56
N ALA A 133 -1.88 -1.68 32.56
CA ALA A 133 -1.75 -0.22 32.42
C ALA A 133 -0.77 0.21 31.31
N ARG A 134 0.30 -0.58 31.08
CA ARG A 134 1.27 -0.34 30.00
C ARG A 134 0.64 -0.35 28.60
N ILE A 135 -0.46 -1.07 28.40
CA ILE A 135 -1.16 -1.15 27.12
C ILE A 135 -1.95 0.14 26.90
N ILE A 136 -2.69 0.60 27.92
CA ILE A 136 -3.43 1.87 27.86
C ILE A 136 -2.47 3.05 27.62
N ALA A 137 -1.32 3.09 28.28
CA ALA A 137 -0.32 4.13 28.09
C ALA A 137 0.18 4.22 26.63
N LYS A 138 0.42 3.07 25.99
CA LYS A 138 0.81 3.01 24.57
C LYS A 138 -0.30 3.47 23.62
N LEU A 139 -1.57 3.22 23.97
CA LEU A 139 -2.72 3.59 23.14
C LEU A 139 -3.09 5.08 23.24
N ILE A 140 -2.66 5.78 24.30
CA ILE A 140 -2.95 7.21 24.53
C ILE A 140 -1.79 8.12 24.11
N SER A 141 -0.55 7.61 24.07
CA SER A 141 0.66 8.44 23.93
C SER A 141 1.25 8.50 22.51
N ASP A 142 0.56 7.96 21.50
CA ASP A 142 0.89 8.10 20.07
C ASP A 142 0.03 9.21 19.43
#